data_AF-A0A1Q3ZIH1-F1
#
_entry.id   AF-A0A1Q3ZIH1-F1
#
_cell.length_a   1.000
_cell.length_b   1.000
_cell.length_c   1.000
_cell.angle_alpha   90.00
_cell.angle_beta   90.00
_cell.angle_gamma   90.00
#
_symmetry.space_group_name_H-M   'P 1'
#
loop_
_entity.id
_entity.type
_entity.pdbx_description
1 polymer ?
#
loop_
_entity_poly.entity_id
_entity_poly.type
_entity_poly.pdbx_seq_one_letter_code
_entity_poly.pdbx_strand_id
1 'polypeptide(L)'
;MRNFIYLLSICLLVVLSCKKEEVVPIQPANSPVFRSMVYIGEDSSTFIAGEQGVLVSNTSMENGVYRINALFVNNDNSLSFTLNDGKIGDKTPLIQKLMSQSKLQVTSFSPLSYTYPLDTLKKLLGGAVDLYINEQKLITDNYVFSSPGIYTLKVVKNYEGQTYTISNDWYVGYQNPYGNLSFAYDAGSHKMVADISGGFIPKTAVKWYLDGELIGEGLKLMKNLNDQGLKKLTAVVIFNGEEKKFESLIDFNQGGVNQVYDVKQYDYLLQDNQWQDFRFTLKVKLNGKEWEVIPGTTAELKIDALSYYKNIGGKDIYLLETNGMSLKFRNIETGEIRQGKIIFKGGLEFPY
;
A
#
# COMPACT_ATOMS: atom_id res chain seq x y z
N MET A 1 -20.64 -75.30 5.33
CA MET A 1 -20.75 -74.05 4.55
C MET A 1 -20.95 -72.80 5.41
N ARG A 2 -21.86 -72.79 6.40
CA ARG A 2 -22.10 -71.60 7.28
C ARG A 2 -20.84 -71.07 7.99
N ASN A 3 -20.01 -71.97 8.56
CA ASN A 3 -18.79 -71.58 9.28
C ASN A 3 -17.66 -71.06 8.37
N PHE A 4 -17.66 -71.46 7.09
CA PHE A 4 -16.67 -70.98 6.11
C PHE A 4 -16.99 -69.55 5.67
N ILE A 5 -18.27 -69.21 5.57
CA ILE A 5 -18.74 -67.84 5.25
C ILE A 5 -18.38 -66.89 6.39
N TYR A 6 -18.56 -67.29 7.66
CA TYR A 6 -18.16 -66.44 8.80
C TYR A 6 -16.65 -66.20 8.86
N LEU A 7 -15.83 -67.21 8.55
CA LEU A 7 -14.38 -67.05 8.51
C LEU A 7 -13.95 -66.08 7.38
N LEU A 8 -14.60 -66.19 6.21
CA LEU A 8 -14.35 -65.30 5.08
C LEU A 8 -14.77 -63.85 5.39
N SER A 9 -15.90 -63.66 6.07
CA SER A 9 -16.40 -62.35 6.48
C SER A 9 -15.51 -61.69 7.55
N ILE A 10 -14.98 -62.46 8.50
CA ILE A 10 -14.06 -61.95 9.53
C ILE A 10 -12.71 -61.57 8.90
N CYS A 11 -12.17 -62.40 7.99
CA CYS A 11 -10.96 -62.04 7.24
C CYS A 11 -11.16 -60.78 6.38
N LEU A 12 -12.31 -60.61 5.73
CA LEU A 12 -12.60 -59.39 4.95
C LEU A 12 -12.68 -58.14 5.84
N LEU A 13 -13.23 -58.26 7.06
CA LEU A 13 -13.30 -57.18 8.04
C LEU A 13 -11.92 -56.76 8.58
N VAL A 14 -10.99 -57.71 8.74
CA VAL A 14 -9.62 -57.40 9.19
C VAL A 14 -8.81 -56.70 8.09
N VAL A 15 -9.01 -57.06 6.81
CA VAL A 15 -8.31 -56.42 5.68
C VAL A 15 -8.88 -55.02 5.37
N LEU A 16 -10.18 -54.77 5.62
CA LEU A 16 -10.80 -53.45 5.49
C LEU A 16 -10.57 -52.52 6.70
N SER A 17 -10.17 -53.07 7.86
CA SER A 17 -9.86 -52.30 9.07
C SER A 17 -8.39 -51.84 9.16
N CYS A 18 -7.51 -52.30 8.26
CA CYS A 18 -6.22 -51.67 8.03
C CYS A 18 -6.39 -50.49 7.05
N LYS A 19 -7.12 -49.46 7.48
CA LYS A 19 -6.70 -48.12 7.08
C LYS A 19 -5.32 -47.96 7.69
N LYS A 20 -4.29 -48.03 6.86
CA LYS A 20 -2.97 -47.52 7.21
C LYS A 20 -3.25 -46.15 7.83
N GLU A 21 -3.06 -46.03 9.14
CA GLU A 21 -2.87 -44.70 9.72
C GLU A 21 -1.77 -44.11 8.84
N GLU A 22 -2.15 -43.13 8.03
CA GLU A 22 -1.17 -42.18 7.57
C GLU A 22 -0.64 -41.60 8.86
N VAL A 23 0.47 -42.17 9.33
CA VAL A 23 1.38 -41.50 10.21
C VAL A 23 1.62 -40.20 9.48
N VAL A 24 0.92 -39.14 9.93
CA VAL A 24 1.20 -37.78 9.49
C VAL A 24 2.71 -37.70 9.66
N PRO A 25 3.47 -37.59 8.56
CA PRO A 25 4.91 -37.66 8.68
C PRO A 25 5.26 -36.61 9.72
N ILE A 26 5.94 -37.03 10.79
CA ILE A 26 6.52 -36.10 11.76
C ILE A 26 7.26 -35.13 10.85
N GLN A 27 6.74 -33.90 10.76
CA GLN A 27 7.39 -32.89 9.94
C GLN A 27 8.84 -32.90 10.43
N PRO A 28 9.82 -33.04 9.53
CA PRO A 28 11.20 -33.16 9.95
C PRO A 28 11.50 -32.02 10.93
N ALA A 29 12.33 -32.27 11.95
CA ALA A 29 12.71 -31.30 12.99
C ALA A 29 13.30 -29.97 12.45
N ASN A 30 13.39 -29.84 11.12
CA ASN A 30 13.91 -28.71 10.36
C ASN A 30 12.83 -27.97 9.55
N SER A 31 11.54 -28.32 9.67
CA SER A 31 10.45 -27.47 9.14
C SER A 31 10.45 -26.14 9.89
N PRO A 32 10.28 -24.99 9.21
CA PRO A 32 10.29 -23.70 9.88
C PRO A 32 9.14 -23.62 10.89
N VAL A 33 9.50 -23.50 12.17
CA VAL A 33 8.55 -23.20 13.23
C VAL A 33 8.27 -21.71 13.20
N PHE A 34 7.09 -21.33 12.71
CA PHE A 34 6.62 -19.96 12.83
C PHE A 34 6.10 -19.74 14.26
N ARG A 35 6.72 -18.82 14.98
CA ARG A 35 6.40 -18.46 16.35
C ARG A 35 6.29 -16.96 16.51
N SER A 36 5.24 -16.50 17.18
CA SER A 36 5.18 -15.14 17.69
C SER A 36 4.97 -15.17 19.20
N MET A 37 5.64 -14.28 19.93
CA MET A 37 5.42 -14.10 21.37
C MET A 37 5.02 -12.67 21.65
N VAL A 38 3.96 -12.50 22.41
CA VAL A 38 3.47 -11.19 22.81
C VAL A 38 3.44 -11.11 24.33
N TYR A 39 3.94 -9.99 24.85
CA TYR A 39 3.93 -9.65 26.27
C TYR A 39 3.27 -8.26 26.41
N ILE A 40 2.26 -8.11 27.26
CA ILE A 40 1.63 -6.83 27.59
C ILE A 40 1.46 -6.74 29.11
N GLY A 41 2.33 -5.98 29.78
CA GLY A 41 2.46 -6.03 31.23
C GLY A 41 2.86 -7.44 31.69
N GLU A 42 2.01 -8.05 32.52
CA GLU A 42 2.20 -9.43 33.02
C GLU A 42 1.55 -10.50 32.11
N ASP A 43 0.64 -10.08 31.23
CA ASP A 43 -0.04 -10.98 30.30
C ASP A 43 0.92 -11.39 29.17
N SER A 44 0.94 -12.67 28.82
CA SER A 44 1.71 -13.15 27.68
C SER A 44 1.01 -14.28 26.93
N SER A 45 1.31 -14.39 25.64
CA SER A 45 0.89 -15.52 24.83
C SER A 45 1.94 -15.87 23.79
N THR A 46 2.02 -17.16 23.48
CA THR A 46 2.84 -17.69 22.41
C THR A 46 1.93 -18.27 21.34
N PHE A 47 2.16 -17.87 20.10
CA PHE A 47 1.50 -18.37 18.91
C PHE A 47 2.51 -19.25 18.16
N ILE A 48 2.17 -20.51 17.90
CA ILE A 48 2.99 -21.45 17.12
C ILE A 48 2.15 -21.98 15.98
N ALA A 49 2.64 -21.85 14.74
CA ALA A 49 1.96 -22.41 13.58
C ALA A 49 2.00 -23.95 13.61
N GLY A 50 0.86 -24.59 13.39
CA GLY A 50 0.76 -26.04 13.18
C GLY A 50 0.45 -26.90 14.43
N GLU A 51 0.69 -26.42 15.65
CA GLU A 51 0.37 -27.19 16.87
C GLU A 51 -1.03 -26.93 17.43
N GLN A 52 -1.63 -25.78 17.09
CA GLN A 52 -3.01 -25.36 17.40
C GLN A 52 -3.29 -23.92 16.92
N GLY A 53 -2.24 -23.18 16.51
CA GLY A 53 -2.37 -21.85 15.94
C GLY A 53 -2.37 -21.85 14.41
N VAL A 54 -3.38 -21.22 13.82
CA VAL A 54 -3.43 -20.98 12.37
C VAL A 54 -2.65 -19.72 12.08
N LEU A 55 -1.63 -19.84 11.21
CA LEU A 55 -1.02 -18.70 10.53
C LEU A 55 -1.71 -18.55 9.19
N VAL A 56 -2.49 -17.49 9.02
CA VAL A 56 -2.97 -17.06 7.71
C VAL A 56 -2.20 -15.79 7.37
N SER A 57 -1.18 -15.88 6.52
CA SER A 57 -0.62 -14.71 5.85
C SER A 57 -1.22 -14.61 4.46
N ASN A 58 -1.77 -13.46 4.10
CA ASN A 58 -2.21 -13.20 2.74
C ASN A 58 -1.66 -11.87 2.26
N THR A 59 -1.30 -11.84 0.98
CA THR A 59 -1.09 -10.58 0.28
C THR A 59 -2.38 -10.23 -0.44
N SER A 60 -2.86 -9.02 -0.18
CA SER A 60 -4.02 -8.43 -0.85
C SER A 60 -3.61 -7.13 -1.52
N MET A 61 -4.31 -6.72 -2.57
CA MET A 61 -4.17 -5.41 -3.17
C MET A 61 -5.42 -4.58 -2.79
N GLU A 62 -5.21 -3.46 -2.12
CA GLU A 62 -6.28 -2.53 -1.72
C GLU A 62 -5.95 -1.15 -2.27
N ASN A 63 -6.88 -0.57 -3.04
CA ASN A 63 -6.70 0.73 -3.72
C ASN A 63 -5.37 0.84 -4.48
N GLY A 64 -4.98 -0.21 -5.22
CA GLY A 64 -3.74 -0.21 -6.00
C GLY A 64 -2.44 -0.34 -5.20
N VAL A 65 -2.52 -0.72 -3.92
CA VAL A 65 -1.35 -0.93 -3.05
C VAL A 65 -1.38 -2.33 -2.45
N TYR A 66 -0.24 -3.02 -2.46
CA TYR A 66 -0.12 -4.31 -1.81
C TYR A 66 -0.05 -4.16 -0.28
N ARG A 67 -0.79 -5.03 0.41
CA ARG A 67 -0.79 -5.16 1.86
C ARG A 67 -0.61 -6.62 2.23
N ILE A 68 0.35 -6.87 3.11
CA ILE A 68 0.52 -8.17 3.74
C ILE A 68 -0.23 -8.11 5.05
N ASN A 69 -1.20 -9.00 5.22
CA ASN A 69 -1.82 -9.22 6.50
C ASN A 69 -1.39 -10.58 7.02
N ALA A 70 -1.22 -10.69 8.32
CA ALA A 70 -1.31 -12.00 8.93
C ALA A 70 -2.09 -11.99 10.24
N LEU A 71 -2.68 -13.14 10.52
CA LEU A 71 -3.40 -13.44 11.74
C LEU A 71 -2.83 -14.71 12.36
N PHE A 72 -2.50 -14.61 13.64
CA PHE A 72 -2.18 -15.71 14.52
C PHE A 72 -3.31 -15.82 15.54
N VAL A 73 -3.84 -17.03 15.72
CA VAL A 73 -4.88 -17.32 16.72
C VAL A 73 -4.41 -18.45 17.59
N ASN A 74 -4.67 -18.38 18.90
CA ASN A 74 -4.46 -19.47 19.83
C ASN A 74 -5.55 -19.39 20.92
N ASN A 75 -6.56 -20.25 20.83
CA ASN A 75 -7.77 -20.20 21.67
C ASN A 75 -8.40 -18.78 21.63
N ASP A 76 -8.56 -18.14 22.79
CA ASP A 76 -9.13 -16.79 22.91
C ASP A 76 -8.16 -15.64 22.62
N ASN A 77 -6.89 -15.98 22.31
CA ASN A 77 -5.85 -15.02 22.01
C ASN A 77 -5.67 -14.86 20.51
N SER A 78 -5.36 -13.64 20.07
CA SER A 78 -4.99 -13.39 18.69
C SER A 78 -3.93 -12.29 18.57
N LEU A 79 -3.14 -12.38 17.52
CA LEU A 79 -2.22 -11.35 17.08
C LEU A 79 -2.47 -11.16 15.59
N SER A 80 -2.84 -9.95 15.20
CA SER A 80 -2.91 -9.57 13.79
C SER A 80 -1.91 -8.48 13.50
N PHE A 81 -1.29 -8.55 12.32
CA PHE A 81 -0.50 -7.44 11.81
C PHE A 81 -0.83 -7.17 10.34
N THR A 82 -0.61 -5.92 9.95
CA THR A 82 -0.64 -5.48 8.56
C THR A 82 0.64 -4.74 8.24
N LEU A 83 1.31 -5.12 7.17
CA LEU A 83 2.47 -4.44 6.61
C LEU A 83 2.10 -3.88 5.24
N ASN A 84 2.26 -2.56 5.08
CA ASN A 84 2.08 -1.89 3.80
C ASN A 84 3.35 -2.05 2.94
N ASP A 85 3.19 -2.27 1.63
CA ASP A 85 4.28 -2.45 0.63
C ASP A 85 5.26 -1.28 0.54
N GLY A 86 4.93 -0.15 1.16
CA GLY A 86 5.84 0.98 1.24
C GLY A 86 5.73 1.89 0.04
N LYS A 87 6.88 2.13 -0.57
CA LYS A 87 7.05 2.96 -1.75
C LYS A 87 6.23 2.43 -2.91
N ILE A 88 5.04 3.00 -3.10
CA ILE A 88 4.15 2.66 -4.22
C ILE A 88 4.90 2.81 -5.55
N GLY A 89 4.64 1.94 -6.52
CA GLY A 89 5.25 2.02 -7.85
C GLY A 89 6.70 1.55 -7.93
N ASP A 90 7.39 1.38 -6.79
CA ASP A 90 8.68 0.70 -6.77
C ASP A 90 8.46 -0.80 -7.00
N LYS A 91 8.98 -1.31 -8.12
CA LYS A 91 8.87 -2.71 -8.55
C LYS A 91 9.89 -3.63 -7.89
N THR A 92 10.78 -3.09 -7.05
CA THR A 92 11.66 -3.92 -6.23
C THR A 92 10.79 -4.89 -5.44
N PRO A 93 11.05 -6.21 -5.46
CA PRO A 93 10.28 -7.15 -4.65
C PRO A 93 10.22 -6.67 -3.21
N LEU A 94 9.04 -6.69 -2.58
CA LEU A 94 8.84 -6.14 -1.25
C LEU A 94 9.86 -6.71 -0.24
N ILE A 95 10.26 -7.97 -0.40
CA ILE A 95 11.30 -8.53 0.46
C ILE A 95 12.65 -7.83 0.32
N GLN A 96 13.07 -7.48 -0.89
CA GLN A 96 14.31 -6.72 -1.11
C GLN A 96 14.19 -5.30 -0.54
N LYS A 97 13.02 -4.66 -0.69
CA LYS A 97 12.74 -3.38 -0.03
C LYS A 97 12.93 -3.51 1.47
N LEU A 98 12.31 -4.49 2.11
CA LEU A 98 12.40 -4.73 3.55
C LEU A 98 13.83 -5.05 4.01
N MET A 99 14.59 -5.83 3.25
CA MET A 99 16.00 -6.11 3.55
C MET A 99 16.89 -4.86 3.47
N SER A 100 16.54 -3.88 2.62
CA SER A 100 17.23 -2.59 2.54
C SER A 100 16.80 -1.60 3.63
N GLN A 101 15.68 -1.86 4.32
CA GLN A 101 15.21 -1.04 5.42
C GLN A 101 15.80 -1.54 6.74
N SER A 102 16.55 -0.68 7.43
CA SER A 102 17.09 -1.00 8.75
C SER A 102 16.06 -0.80 9.87
N LYS A 103 14.95 -0.10 9.60
CA LYS A 103 13.92 0.26 10.56
C LYS A 103 12.55 0.34 9.87
N LEU A 104 11.56 -0.39 10.37
CA LEU A 104 10.15 -0.15 10.05
C LEU A 104 9.51 0.70 11.15
N GLN A 105 8.54 1.53 10.80
CA GLN A 105 7.76 2.28 11.80
C GLN A 105 6.48 1.50 12.14
N VAL A 106 6.27 1.25 13.44
CA VAL A 106 5.02 0.70 13.93
C VAL A 106 4.06 1.84 14.24
N THR A 107 2.82 1.73 13.79
CA THR A 107 1.78 2.73 14.08
C THR A 107 0.48 2.06 14.46
N SER A 108 -0.36 2.77 15.21
CA SER A 108 -1.75 2.35 15.43
C SER A 108 -2.50 2.25 14.10
N PHE A 109 -3.44 1.31 13.99
CA PHE A 109 -4.46 1.37 12.96
C PHE A 109 -5.41 2.53 13.28
N SER A 110 -5.12 3.74 12.81
CA SER A 110 -6.21 4.70 12.65
C SER A 110 -6.75 4.50 11.24
N PRO A 111 -8.03 4.15 11.04
CA PRO A 111 -8.62 4.26 9.73
C PRO A 111 -8.37 5.69 9.25
N LEU A 112 -7.74 5.82 8.08
CA LEU A 112 -7.48 7.13 7.51
C LEU A 112 -8.86 7.73 7.21
N SER A 113 -9.15 8.88 7.82
CA SER A 113 -10.34 9.67 7.52
C SER A 113 -9.86 11.07 7.20
N TYR A 114 -9.40 11.27 5.97
CA TYR A 114 -9.00 12.59 5.51
C TYR A 114 -10.18 13.25 4.81
N THR A 115 -10.71 14.30 5.43
CA THR A 115 -11.72 15.16 4.79
C THR A 115 -11.00 16.21 3.96
N TYR A 116 -11.17 16.12 2.64
CA TYR A 116 -10.58 17.01 1.67
C TYR A 116 -11.56 18.11 1.28
N PRO A 117 -11.25 19.40 1.52
CA PRO A 117 -12.09 20.51 1.09
C PRO A 117 -11.96 20.74 -0.42
N LEU A 118 -12.98 20.31 -1.17
CA LEU A 118 -13.02 20.40 -2.63
C LEU A 118 -13.12 21.85 -3.11
N ASP A 119 -13.64 22.77 -2.30
CA ASP A 119 -13.71 24.19 -2.67
C ASP A 119 -12.34 24.83 -2.86
N THR A 120 -11.37 24.47 -2.03
CA THR A 120 -9.99 24.92 -2.19
C THR A 120 -9.46 24.45 -3.55
N LEU A 121 -9.66 23.18 -3.87
CA LEU A 121 -9.27 22.61 -5.14
C LEU A 121 -9.99 23.27 -6.33
N LYS A 122 -11.32 23.42 -6.27
CA LYS A 122 -12.10 24.10 -7.32
C LYS A 122 -11.59 25.52 -7.56
N LYS A 123 -11.33 26.31 -6.50
CA LYS A 123 -10.79 27.68 -6.61
C LYS A 123 -9.43 27.71 -7.32
N LEU A 124 -8.55 26.78 -6.98
CA LEU A 124 -7.22 26.66 -7.58
C LEU A 124 -7.31 26.26 -9.06
N LEU A 125 -8.29 25.41 -9.41
CA LEU A 125 -8.64 25.03 -10.77
C LEU A 125 -9.53 26.09 -11.48
N GLY A 126 -9.53 27.35 -11.06
CA GLY A 126 -10.28 28.41 -11.74
C GLY A 126 -11.81 28.33 -11.58
N GLY A 127 -12.28 27.78 -10.45
CA GLY A 127 -13.66 27.85 -9.94
C GLY A 127 -14.65 26.87 -10.57
N ALA A 128 -14.90 27.00 -11.87
CA ALA A 128 -15.93 26.24 -12.59
C ALA A 128 -15.37 24.94 -13.17
N VAL A 129 -15.19 23.93 -12.31
CA VAL A 129 -14.76 22.59 -12.72
C VAL A 129 -15.65 21.51 -12.11
N ASP A 130 -15.91 20.48 -12.90
CA ASP A 130 -16.46 19.22 -12.43
C ASP A 130 -15.31 18.29 -12.02
N LEU A 131 -15.40 17.71 -10.83
CA LEU A 131 -14.40 16.81 -10.27
C LEU A 131 -14.96 15.41 -10.16
N TYR A 132 -14.12 14.41 -10.45
CA TYR A 132 -14.45 13.00 -10.30
C TYR A 132 -13.30 12.27 -9.61
N ILE A 133 -13.61 11.45 -8.60
CA ILE A 133 -12.66 10.51 -8.00
C ILE A 133 -13.13 9.11 -8.35
N ASN A 134 -12.25 8.30 -8.96
CA ASN A 134 -12.57 6.95 -9.44
C ASN A 134 -13.87 6.91 -10.26
N GLU A 135 -14.00 7.82 -11.23
CA GLU A 135 -15.20 7.99 -12.09
C GLU A 135 -16.47 8.48 -11.39
N GLN A 136 -16.45 8.67 -10.06
CA GLN A 136 -17.60 9.21 -9.34
C GLN A 136 -17.55 10.73 -9.30
N LYS A 137 -18.58 11.38 -9.85
CA LYS A 137 -18.74 12.84 -9.79
C LYS A 137 -18.87 13.31 -8.35
N LEU A 138 -18.07 14.30 -7.98
CA LEU A 138 -18.14 14.96 -6.69
C LEU A 138 -19.13 16.12 -6.77
N ILE A 139 -20.19 16.05 -5.97
CA ILE A 139 -21.26 17.08 -5.93
C ILE A 139 -21.18 17.89 -4.63
N THR A 140 -20.45 17.38 -3.64
CA THR A 140 -20.26 17.98 -2.33
C THR A 140 -19.06 18.94 -2.31
N ASP A 141 -18.95 19.73 -1.24
CA ASP A 141 -17.81 20.63 -1.01
C ASP A 141 -16.64 19.93 -0.31
N ASN A 142 -16.85 18.69 0.15
CA ASN A 142 -15.84 17.88 0.79
C ASN A 142 -15.87 16.44 0.25
N TYR A 143 -14.71 15.78 0.23
CA TYR A 143 -14.59 14.35 -0.03
C TYR A 143 -13.84 13.69 1.12
N VAL A 144 -14.34 12.54 1.61
CA VAL A 144 -13.69 11.80 2.69
C VAL A 144 -12.99 10.59 2.12
N PHE A 145 -11.66 10.55 2.22
CA PHE A 145 -10.91 9.33 1.98
C PHE A 145 -11.01 8.44 3.21
N SER A 146 -11.63 7.26 3.05
CA SER A 146 -11.79 6.26 4.10
C SER A 146 -10.64 5.23 4.17
N SER A 147 -9.75 5.27 3.18
CA SER A 147 -8.57 4.39 3.08
C SER A 147 -7.46 5.06 2.27
N PRO A 148 -6.19 4.74 2.51
CA PRO A 148 -5.08 5.21 1.69
C PRO A 148 -4.96 4.37 0.41
N GLY A 149 -4.33 4.92 -0.63
CA GLY A 149 -4.07 4.23 -1.89
C GLY A 149 -3.92 5.15 -3.11
N ILE A 150 -4.05 4.57 -4.30
CA ILE A 150 -4.03 5.24 -5.59
C ILE A 150 -5.47 5.47 -6.06
N TYR A 151 -5.83 6.73 -6.28
CA TYR A 151 -7.12 7.16 -6.78
C TYR A 151 -6.95 7.81 -8.15
N THR A 152 -7.94 7.72 -9.03
CA THR A 152 -7.94 8.50 -10.27
C THR A 152 -8.72 9.78 -10.04
N LEU A 153 -8.05 10.92 -10.13
CA LEU A 153 -8.72 12.21 -10.13
C LEU A 153 -8.90 12.67 -11.57
N LYS A 154 -10.13 13.00 -11.95
CA LYS A 154 -10.49 13.56 -13.24
C LYS A 154 -11.11 14.93 -13.06
N VAL A 155 -10.60 15.88 -13.83
CA VAL A 155 -11.10 17.26 -13.87
C VAL A 155 -11.71 17.49 -15.23
N VAL A 156 -12.96 17.95 -15.25
CA VAL A 156 -13.68 18.34 -16.45
C VAL A 156 -13.95 19.84 -16.37
N LYS A 157 -13.40 20.59 -17.32
CA LYS A 157 -13.53 22.04 -17.41
C LYS A 157 -14.22 22.43 -18.70
N ASN A 158 -15.26 23.26 -18.60
CA ASN A 158 -15.83 23.93 -19.75
C ASN A 158 -15.18 25.31 -19.90
N TYR A 159 -14.63 25.60 -21.08
CA TYR A 159 -13.98 26.86 -21.40
C TYR A 159 -14.38 27.26 -22.82
N GLU A 160 -14.99 28.44 -22.97
CA GLU A 160 -15.42 29.00 -24.26
C GLU A 160 -16.23 28.02 -25.14
N GLY A 161 -17.12 27.24 -24.52
CA GLY A 161 -17.98 26.27 -25.21
C GLY A 161 -17.30 24.94 -25.56
N GLN A 162 -16.03 24.76 -25.20
CA GLN A 162 -15.31 23.49 -25.33
C GLN A 162 -15.11 22.82 -23.98
N THR A 163 -15.17 21.48 -23.96
CA THR A 163 -14.94 20.68 -22.76
C THR A 163 -13.55 20.07 -22.79
N TYR A 164 -12.77 20.39 -21.77
CA TYR A 164 -11.43 19.85 -21.53
C TYR A 164 -11.49 18.84 -20.39
N THR A 165 -10.84 17.70 -20.58
CA THR A 165 -10.73 16.65 -19.55
C THR A 165 -9.27 16.29 -19.34
N ILE A 166 -8.85 16.29 -18.08
CA ILE A 166 -7.57 15.74 -17.64
C ILE A 166 -7.81 14.68 -16.57
N SER A 167 -6.95 13.67 -16.55
CA SER A 167 -7.01 12.59 -15.57
C SER A 167 -5.61 12.21 -15.10
N ASN A 168 -5.47 12.12 -13.79
CA ASN A 168 -4.18 11.90 -13.14
C ASN A 168 -4.32 10.96 -11.93
N ASP A 169 -3.33 10.11 -11.71
CA ASP A 169 -3.21 9.30 -10.49
C ASP A 169 -2.96 10.18 -9.27
N TRP A 170 -3.72 9.99 -8.20
CA TRP A 170 -3.61 10.71 -6.94
C TRP A 170 -3.26 9.74 -5.81
N TYR A 171 -2.13 9.99 -5.15
CA TYR A 171 -1.56 9.11 -4.12
C TYR A 171 -1.97 9.61 -2.73
N VAL A 172 -2.92 8.93 -2.10
CA VAL A 172 -3.47 9.33 -0.79
C VAL A 172 -2.85 8.49 0.31
N GLY A 173 -2.21 9.15 1.27
CA GLY A 173 -1.59 8.50 2.41
C GLY A 173 -0.24 7.83 2.12
N TYR A 174 0.35 8.05 0.95
CA TYR A 174 1.67 7.53 0.55
C TYR A 174 2.47 8.59 -0.18
N GLN A 175 3.80 8.46 -0.21
CA GLN A 175 4.64 9.30 -1.05
C GLN A 175 4.33 9.10 -2.54
N ASN A 176 4.18 10.19 -3.30
CA ASN A 176 4.09 10.11 -4.76
C ASN A 176 5.46 9.66 -5.35
N PRO A 177 5.53 8.47 -5.96
CA PRO A 177 6.80 7.90 -6.41
C PRO A 177 7.35 8.52 -7.70
N TYR A 178 6.47 9.08 -8.53
CA TYR A 178 6.80 9.53 -9.88
C TYR A 178 7.02 11.06 -9.97
N GLY A 179 6.62 11.80 -8.94
CA GLY A 179 6.69 13.26 -8.91
C GLY A 179 5.48 13.94 -9.57
N ASN A 180 5.60 15.24 -9.79
CA ASN A 180 4.53 16.12 -10.25
C ASN A 180 4.91 16.84 -11.53
N LEU A 181 3.91 17.23 -12.32
CA LEU A 181 4.13 18.01 -13.53
C LEU A 181 4.21 19.49 -13.15
N SER A 182 5.40 20.06 -13.30
CA SER A 182 5.62 21.49 -13.15
C SER A 182 5.82 22.14 -14.51
N PHE A 183 5.22 23.31 -14.70
CA PHE A 183 5.50 24.13 -15.87
C PHE A 183 5.37 25.61 -15.54
N ALA A 184 5.98 26.43 -16.37
CA ALA A 184 5.80 27.88 -16.39
C ALA A 184 5.67 28.33 -17.85
N TYR A 185 4.71 29.20 -18.11
CA TYR A 185 4.55 29.84 -19.41
C TYR A 185 4.62 31.36 -19.26
N ASP A 186 5.53 31.96 -20.00
CA ASP A 186 5.63 33.40 -20.14
C ASP A 186 4.98 33.83 -21.45
N ALA A 187 3.82 34.48 -21.34
CA ALA A 187 3.06 34.98 -22.48
C ALA A 187 3.78 36.10 -23.24
N GLY A 188 4.70 36.84 -22.60
CA GLY A 188 5.45 37.92 -23.25
C GLY A 188 6.58 37.41 -24.15
N SER A 189 7.24 36.32 -23.75
CA SER A 189 8.30 35.68 -24.53
C SER A 189 7.86 34.42 -25.28
N HIS A 190 6.59 34.02 -25.15
CA HIS A 190 6.03 32.77 -25.65
C HIS A 190 6.81 31.53 -25.21
N LYS A 191 7.50 31.60 -24.07
CA LYS A 191 8.40 30.56 -23.63
C LYS A 191 7.73 29.67 -22.59
N MET A 192 7.66 28.38 -22.89
CA MET A 192 7.26 27.33 -21.96
C MET A 192 8.48 26.60 -21.43
N VAL A 193 8.49 26.39 -20.11
CA VAL A 193 9.39 25.46 -19.44
C VAL A 193 8.53 24.45 -18.70
N ALA A 194 8.73 23.16 -18.93
CA ALA A 194 8.03 22.11 -18.20
C ALA A 194 8.98 20.99 -17.79
N ASP A 195 8.73 20.38 -16.64
CA ASP A 195 9.48 19.26 -16.11
C ASP A 195 8.59 18.39 -15.21
N ILE A 196 9.05 17.17 -14.95
CA ILE A 196 8.47 16.35 -13.90
C ILE A 196 9.39 16.48 -12.69
N SER A 197 8.93 17.14 -11.63
CA SER A 197 9.72 17.45 -10.44
C SER A 197 9.33 16.54 -9.27
N GLY A 198 10.28 16.28 -8.36
CA GLY A 198 10.09 15.33 -7.26
C GLY A 198 10.04 13.86 -7.71
N GLY A 199 9.50 13.02 -6.83
CA GLY A 199 9.51 11.56 -6.96
C GLY A 199 10.87 10.94 -6.61
N PHE A 200 10.86 9.64 -6.29
CA PHE A 200 12.08 8.88 -5.99
C PHE A 200 12.39 7.81 -7.05
N ILE A 201 11.46 7.53 -7.97
CA ILE A 201 11.72 6.61 -9.08
C ILE A 201 12.43 7.38 -10.21
N PRO A 202 13.61 6.89 -10.67
CA PRO A 202 14.34 7.54 -11.74
C PRO A 202 13.54 7.63 -13.04
N LYS A 203 13.62 8.80 -13.68
CA LYS A 203 13.05 9.08 -15.00
C LYS A 203 14.07 8.75 -16.08
N THR A 204 13.66 7.99 -17.08
CA THR A 204 14.55 7.60 -18.20
C THR A 204 14.29 8.38 -19.46
N ALA A 205 13.02 8.69 -19.76
CA ALA A 205 12.62 9.48 -20.92
C ALA A 205 11.31 10.22 -20.64
N VAL A 206 11.11 11.34 -21.33
CA VAL A 206 9.83 12.07 -21.34
C VAL A 206 9.53 12.53 -22.76
N LYS A 207 8.30 12.31 -23.20
CA LYS A 207 7.71 12.88 -24.42
C LYS A 207 6.63 13.87 -24.03
N TRP A 208 6.65 15.04 -24.66
CA TRP A 208 5.78 16.16 -24.35
C TRP A 208 4.80 16.38 -25.49
N TYR A 209 3.51 16.44 -25.16
CA TYR A 209 2.44 16.64 -26.12
C TYR A 209 1.59 17.85 -25.76
N LEU A 210 1.16 18.62 -26.76
CA LEU A 210 0.18 19.68 -26.62
C LEU A 210 -1.04 19.33 -27.48
N ASP A 211 -2.22 19.23 -26.86
CA ASP A 211 -3.45 18.75 -27.52
C ASP A 211 -3.28 17.41 -28.27
N GLY A 212 -2.34 16.58 -27.83
CA GLY A 212 -2.03 15.29 -28.44
C GLY A 212 -0.93 15.31 -29.50
N GLU A 213 -0.44 16.48 -29.91
CA GLU A 213 0.68 16.61 -30.85
C GLU A 213 2.03 16.62 -30.11
N LEU A 214 3.01 15.85 -30.60
CA LEU A 214 4.35 15.79 -30.00
C LEU A 214 5.06 17.14 -30.20
N ILE A 215 5.36 17.83 -29.10
CA ILE A 215 6.05 19.13 -29.11
C ILE A 215 7.52 19.03 -28.69
N GLY A 216 7.94 17.94 -28.05
CA GLY A 216 9.34 17.77 -27.67
C GLY A 216 9.63 16.49 -26.92
N GLU A 217 10.92 16.19 -26.77
CA GLU A 217 11.43 15.06 -26.01
C GLU A 217 12.54 15.52 -25.07
N GLY A 218 12.73 14.82 -23.96
CA GLY A 218 13.75 15.10 -22.95
C GLY A 218 13.15 15.37 -21.58
N LEU A 219 13.95 15.14 -20.52
CA LEU A 219 13.50 15.21 -19.12
C LEU A 219 12.90 16.58 -18.73
N LYS A 220 13.30 17.64 -19.44
CA LYS A 220 12.79 18.99 -19.31
C LYS A 220 12.45 19.54 -20.69
N LEU A 221 11.25 20.09 -20.83
CA LEU A 221 10.82 20.84 -22.00
C LEU A 221 11.24 22.31 -21.85
N MET A 222 11.85 22.86 -22.89
CA MET A 222 12.04 24.30 -23.06
C MET A 222 11.71 24.64 -24.51
N LYS A 223 10.57 25.30 -24.74
CA LYS A 223 10.07 25.54 -26.10
C LYS A 223 9.37 26.89 -26.22
N ASN A 224 9.54 27.53 -27.37
CA ASN A 224 8.72 28.68 -27.73
C ASN A 224 7.42 28.18 -28.38
N LEU A 225 6.29 28.58 -27.83
CA LEU A 225 4.94 28.17 -28.23
C LEU A 225 4.08 29.42 -28.40
N ASN A 226 3.65 29.70 -29.63
CA ASN A 226 2.75 30.80 -29.95
C ASN A 226 1.32 30.27 -30.09
N ASP A 227 0.80 29.71 -29.00
CA ASP A 227 -0.54 29.15 -28.90
C ASP A 227 -1.49 30.14 -28.22
N GLN A 228 -2.79 29.87 -28.33
CA GLN A 228 -3.86 30.66 -27.71
C GLN A 228 -4.90 29.76 -27.04
N GLY A 229 -5.59 30.32 -26.05
CA GLY A 229 -6.66 29.63 -25.33
C GLY A 229 -6.17 28.55 -24.37
N LEU A 230 -7.13 27.76 -23.91
CA LEU A 230 -6.87 26.64 -23.01
C LEU A 230 -6.39 25.43 -23.82
N LYS A 231 -5.29 24.81 -23.37
CA LYS A 231 -4.64 23.69 -24.05
C LYS A 231 -4.29 22.59 -23.08
N LYS A 232 -4.28 21.34 -23.54
CA LYS A 232 -3.86 20.20 -22.71
C LYS A 232 -2.38 19.88 -22.93
N LEU A 233 -1.56 20.12 -21.91
CA LEU A 233 -0.20 19.60 -21.84
C LEU A 233 -0.23 18.17 -21.31
N THR A 234 0.41 17.25 -22.01
CA THR A 234 0.58 15.86 -21.59
C THR A 234 2.06 15.50 -21.59
N ALA A 235 2.55 14.99 -20.46
CA ALA A 235 3.86 14.34 -20.38
C ALA A 235 3.67 12.83 -20.33
N VAL A 236 4.29 12.12 -21.26
CA VAL A 236 4.40 10.66 -21.25
C VAL A 236 5.82 10.32 -20.80
N VAL A 237 5.94 9.72 -19.62
CA VAL A 237 7.20 9.55 -18.90
C VAL A 237 7.49 8.08 -18.72
N ILE A 238 8.72 7.66 -18.99
CA ILE A 238 9.18 6.29 -18.77
C ILE A 238 9.97 6.22 -17.45
N PHE A 239 9.45 5.47 -16.49
CA PHE A 239 10.06 5.17 -15.20
C PHE A 239 10.40 3.69 -15.12
N ASN A 240 11.70 3.34 -15.15
CA ASN A 240 12.15 1.94 -15.09
C ASN A 240 11.37 0.99 -16.03
N GLY A 241 11.09 1.44 -17.27
CA GLY A 241 10.36 0.68 -18.27
C GLY A 241 8.83 0.76 -18.20
N GLU A 242 8.26 1.44 -17.19
CA GLU A 242 6.81 1.73 -17.12
C GLU A 242 6.50 3.12 -17.66
N GLU A 243 5.44 3.20 -18.48
CA GLU A 243 4.92 4.47 -18.97
C GLU A 243 3.89 5.05 -18.00
N LYS A 244 4.10 6.30 -17.59
CA LYS A 244 3.14 7.09 -16.81
C LYS A 244 2.77 8.36 -17.57
N LYS A 245 1.52 8.75 -17.46
CA LYS A 245 0.96 9.93 -18.12
C LYS A 245 0.62 11.00 -17.07
N PHE A 246 1.02 12.23 -17.34
CA PHE A 246 0.70 13.41 -16.54
C PHE A 246 0.00 14.41 -17.44
N GLU A 247 -1.15 14.90 -17.02
CA GLU A 247 -1.94 15.86 -17.79
C GLU A 247 -2.15 17.15 -17.00
N SER A 248 -2.05 18.29 -17.66
CA SER A 248 -2.44 19.58 -17.10
C SER A 248 -3.11 20.43 -18.18
N LEU A 249 -3.91 21.40 -17.77
CA LEU A 249 -4.45 22.42 -18.66
C LEU A 249 -3.66 23.72 -18.49
N ILE A 250 -3.39 24.38 -19.60
CA ILE A 250 -2.60 25.61 -19.68
C ILE A 250 -3.43 26.65 -20.42
N ASP A 251 -3.68 27.79 -19.81
CA ASP A 251 -4.30 28.94 -20.49
C ASP A 251 -3.20 29.82 -21.09
N PHE A 252 -3.02 29.74 -22.41
CA PHE A 252 -2.01 30.52 -23.13
C PHE A 252 -2.37 32.00 -23.26
N ASN A 253 -3.61 32.39 -22.94
CA ASN A 253 -4.02 33.80 -22.92
C ASN A 253 -3.58 34.52 -21.64
N GLN A 254 -3.16 33.79 -20.61
CA GLN A 254 -2.73 34.34 -19.33
C GLN A 254 -1.30 33.89 -19.01
N GLY A 255 -0.36 34.84 -18.91
CA GLY A 255 1.01 34.54 -18.46
C GLY A 255 1.05 34.21 -16.96
N GLY A 256 1.92 33.29 -16.55
CA GLY A 256 2.14 32.99 -15.14
C GLY A 256 2.67 31.57 -14.85
N VAL A 257 3.18 31.39 -13.62
CA VAL A 257 3.78 30.12 -13.15
C VAL A 257 2.73 29.12 -12.64
N ASN A 258 1.49 29.56 -12.37
CA ASN A 258 0.55 28.79 -11.53
C ASN A 258 -0.89 28.70 -12.06
N GLN A 259 -1.14 28.79 -13.37
CA GLN A 259 -2.48 28.51 -13.92
C GLN A 259 -2.66 27.02 -14.20
N VAL A 260 -2.34 26.25 -13.16
CA VAL A 260 -2.04 24.84 -13.19
C VAL A 260 -3.29 24.07 -12.78
N TYR A 261 -3.74 23.19 -13.66
CA TYR A 261 -4.68 22.12 -13.30
C TYR A 261 -3.92 20.85 -12.90
N ASP A 262 -2.76 20.98 -12.24
CA ASP A 262 -2.07 19.86 -11.61
C ASP A 262 -2.51 19.79 -10.15
N VAL A 263 -3.48 18.91 -9.90
CA VAL A 263 -4.04 18.69 -8.57
C VAL A 263 -3.00 18.07 -7.62
N LYS A 264 -1.89 17.52 -8.14
CA LYS A 264 -0.87 16.85 -7.32
C LYS A 264 0.15 17.81 -6.71
N GLN A 265 0.20 19.07 -7.16
CA GLN A 265 0.93 20.10 -6.42
C GLN A 265 0.37 20.26 -5.00
N TYR A 266 -0.83 19.77 -4.68
CA TYR A 266 -1.50 19.99 -3.40
C TYR A 266 -1.40 18.84 -2.39
N ASP A 267 -0.60 17.81 -2.67
CA ASP A 267 -0.27 16.77 -1.68
C ASP A 267 0.40 17.37 -0.43
N TYR A 268 1.02 18.57 -0.53
CA TYR A 268 1.57 19.29 0.63
C TYR A 268 0.49 19.91 1.53
N LEU A 269 -0.76 20.09 1.08
CA LEU A 269 -1.85 20.60 1.94
C LEU A 269 -2.42 19.50 2.85
N LEU A 270 -2.12 18.23 2.56
CA LEU A 270 -2.43 17.07 3.40
C LEU A 270 -1.46 16.93 4.60
N GLN A 271 -0.80 18.03 5.01
CA GLN A 271 0.44 18.09 5.78
C GLN A 271 0.39 17.67 7.26
N ASP A 272 -0.33 16.60 7.59
CA ASP A 272 0.12 15.73 8.67
C ASP A 272 0.76 14.52 8.01
N ASN A 273 2.10 14.49 8.01
CA ASN A 273 3.02 13.47 7.46
C ASN A 273 2.72 12.04 7.95
N GLN A 274 1.56 11.50 7.59
CA GLN A 274 1.11 10.17 7.97
C GLN A 274 1.31 9.18 6.83
N TRP A 275 2.42 9.31 6.09
CA TRP A 275 2.80 8.39 5.02
C TRP A 275 2.78 6.96 5.53
N GLN A 276 1.97 6.13 4.89
CA GLN A 276 1.75 4.73 5.19
C GLN A 276 2.88 3.86 4.61
N ASP A 277 3.88 4.48 3.98
CA ASP A 277 5.07 3.83 3.47
C ASP A 277 5.77 3.02 4.59
N PHE A 278 5.88 1.70 4.42
CA PHE A 278 6.54 0.76 5.32
C PHE A 278 5.95 0.76 6.75
N ARG A 279 4.67 1.14 6.89
CA ARG A 279 3.99 1.09 8.17
C ARG A 279 3.56 -0.32 8.53
N PHE A 280 3.84 -0.65 9.78
CA PHE A 280 3.42 -1.89 10.42
C PHE A 280 2.32 -1.59 11.44
N THR A 281 1.18 -2.24 11.28
CA THR A 281 0.02 -2.14 12.16
C THR A 281 -0.11 -3.41 12.98
N LEU A 282 -0.51 -3.28 14.24
CA LEU A 282 -0.70 -4.40 15.16
C LEU A 282 -2.01 -4.28 15.93
N LYS A 283 -2.74 -5.40 16.02
CA LYS A 283 -3.84 -5.59 17.00
C LYS A 283 -3.63 -6.89 17.74
N VAL A 284 -3.84 -6.87 19.05
CA VAL A 284 -3.62 -8.02 19.92
C VAL A 284 -4.86 -8.27 20.76
N LYS A 285 -5.30 -9.52 20.85
CA LYS A 285 -6.25 -9.99 21.85
C LYS A 285 -5.52 -10.92 22.82
N LEU A 286 -5.50 -10.56 24.10
CA LEU A 286 -4.93 -11.37 25.18
C LEU A 286 -5.95 -11.54 26.30
N ASN A 287 -6.24 -12.79 26.66
CA ASN A 287 -7.14 -13.16 27.74
C ASN A 287 -8.50 -12.46 27.63
N GLY A 288 -9.06 -12.41 26.42
CA GLY A 288 -10.33 -11.74 26.11
C GLY A 288 -10.24 -10.22 25.92
N LYS A 289 -9.13 -9.57 26.29
CA LYS A 289 -8.94 -8.12 26.19
C LYS A 289 -8.31 -7.72 24.86
N GLU A 290 -8.84 -6.70 24.22
CA GLU A 290 -8.28 -6.14 22.98
C GLU A 290 -7.34 -4.97 23.26
N TRP A 291 -6.20 -4.99 22.57
CA TRP A 291 -5.12 -4.03 22.69
C TRP A 291 -4.67 -3.55 21.32
N GLU A 292 -4.38 -2.25 21.22
CA GLU A 292 -3.80 -1.62 20.04
C GLU A 292 -2.51 -0.89 20.39
N VAL A 293 -1.58 -0.78 19.44
CA VAL A 293 -0.37 0.03 19.62
C VAL A 293 -0.75 1.51 19.62
N ILE A 294 -0.17 2.31 20.51
CA ILE A 294 -0.40 3.77 20.55
C ILE A 294 0.35 4.45 19.38
N PRO A 295 -0.30 5.36 18.62
CA PRO A 295 0.35 6.08 17.52
C PRO A 295 1.56 6.88 18.00
N GLY A 296 2.60 6.97 17.16
CA GLY A 296 3.87 7.64 17.49
C GLY A 296 4.89 6.75 18.23
N THR A 297 4.53 5.51 18.59
CA THR A 297 5.48 4.53 19.13
C THR A 297 6.37 4.00 18.00
N THR A 298 7.59 4.53 17.86
CA THR A 298 8.56 3.96 16.92
C THR A 298 9.18 2.71 17.54
N ALA A 299 8.83 1.53 17.04
CA ALA A 299 9.59 0.31 17.32
C ALA A 299 10.36 -0.08 16.07
N GLU A 300 11.66 -0.27 16.22
CA GLU A 300 12.52 -0.70 15.12
C GLU A 300 12.27 -2.19 14.87
N LEU A 301 11.67 -2.52 13.73
CA LEU A 301 11.78 -3.87 13.19
C LEU A 301 13.15 -4.02 12.54
N LYS A 302 14.03 -4.82 13.15
CA LYS A 302 15.24 -5.32 12.50
C LYS A 302 14.93 -6.72 11.99
N ILE A 303 15.17 -6.94 10.69
CA ILE A 303 15.10 -8.28 10.09
C ILE A 303 16.49 -8.89 10.26
N ASP A 304 16.63 -9.81 11.21
CA ASP A 304 17.94 -10.38 11.56
C ASP A 304 18.35 -11.56 10.66
N ALA A 305 17.39 -12.27 10.08
CA ALA A 305 17.62 -13.35 9.12
C ALA A 305 16.44 -13.46 8.15
N LEU A 306 16.77 -13.85 6.92
CA LEU A 306 15.80 -14.19 5.88
C LEU A 306 16.05 -15.62 5.43
N SER A 307 15.11 -16.52 5.72
CA SER A 307 15.15 -17.89 5.21
C SER A 307 14.02 -18.10 4.21
N TYR A 308 14.37 -18.71 3.07
CA TYR A 308 13.47 -18.97 1.95
C TYR A 308 12.90 -20.38 2.05
N TYR A 309 11.58 -20.48 1.95
CA TYR A 309 10.85 -21.74 1.93
C TYR A 309 9.81 -21.74 0.82
N LYS A 310 9.46 -22.93 0.32
CA LYS A 310 8.25 -23.13 -0.47
C LYS A 310 7.17 -23.77 0.38
N ASN A 311 5.96 -23.20 0.36
CA ASN A 311 4.81 -23.84 0.98
C ASN A 311 4.37 -25.08 0.18
N ILE A 312 3.42 -25.85 0.73
CA ILE A 312 2.87 -27.06 0.09
C ILE A 312 2.24 -26.76 -1.29
N GLY A 313 1.78 -25.52 -1.51
CA GLY A 313 1.27 -25.02 -2.79
C GLY A 313 2.33 -24.41 -3.72
N GLY A 314 3.63 -24.54 -3.40
CA GLY A 314 4.75 -24.06 -4.21
C GLY A 314 5.04 -22.55 -4.14
N LYS A 315 4.36 -21.80 -3.26
CA LYS A 315 4.55 -20.36 -3.07
C LYS A 315 5.73 -20.05 -2.16
N ASP A 316 6.38 -18.91 -2.43
CA ASP A 316 7.51 -18.43 -1.65
C ASP A 316 7.08 -17.88 -0.29
N ILE A 317 7.70 -18.39 0.77
CA ILE A 317 7.56 -17.92 2.15
C ILE A 317 8.93 -17.48 2.65
N TYR A 318 8.94 -16.30 3.25
CA TYR A 318 10.12 -15.70 3.81
C TYR A 318 9.95 -15.58 5.32
N LEU A 319 10.87 -16.17 6.09
CA LEU A 319 10.87 -16.06 7.54
C LEU A 319 11.46 -14.70 7.94
N LEU A 320 10.67 -13.88 8.63
CA LEU A 320 11.15 -12.69 9.34
C LEU A 320 11.39 -13.05 10.80
N GLU A 321 12.59 -12.73 11.29
CA GLU A 321 12.96 -12.81 12.70
C GLU A 321 13.27 -11.42 13.26
N THR A 322 12.77 -11.16 14.47
CA THR A 322 12.98 -9.88 15.18
C THR A 322 13.52 -10.12 16.58
N ASN A 323 14.46 -9.28 17.04
CA ASN A 323 14.98 -9.29 18.42
C ASN A 323 13.96 -8.84 19.49
N GLY A 324 12.74 -8.53 19.08
CA GLY A 324 11.66 -8.05 19.93
C GLY A 324 11.42 -6.54 19.82
N MET A 325 10.19 -6.18 19.49
CA MET A 325 9.70 -4.79 19.41
C MET A 325 9.10 -4.37 20.74
N SER A 326 9.73 -3.42 21.43
CA SER A 326 9.16 -2.78 22.61
C SER A 326 8.13 -1.73 22.20
N LEU A 327 6.90 -1.85 22.68
CA LEU A 327 5.74 -1.07 22.25
C LEU A 327 4.90 -0.64 23.46
N LYS A 328 4.16 0.46 23.31
CA LYS A 328 3.09 0.84 24.24
C LYS A 328 1.75 0.43 23.65
N PHE A 329 0.99 -0.33 24.42
CA PHE A 329 -0.34 -0.80 24.07
C PHE A 329 -1.39 -0.04 24.88
N ARG A 330 -2.51 0.28 24.24
CA ARG A 330 -3.72 0.80 24.86
C ARG A 330 -4.80 -0.28 24.82
N ASN A 331 -5.42 -0.55 25.95
CA ASN A 331 -6.62 -1.37 26.01
C ASN A 331 -7.79 -0.61 25.36
N ILE A 332 -8.48 -1.25 24.41
CA ILE A 332 -9.52 -0.58 23.61
C ILE A 332 -10.75 -0.23 24.47
N GLU A 333 -11.08 -1.07 25.46
CA GLU A 333 -12.27 -0.90 26.30
C GLU A 333 -12.02 0.08 27.45
N THR A 334 -10.87 -0.03 28.13
CA THR A 334 -10.60 0.71 29.37
C THR A 334 -9.70 1.94 29.17
N GLY A 335 -9.01 2.03 28.02
CA GLY A 335 -8.00 3.06 27.76
C GLY A 335 -6.69 2.85 28.55
N GLU A 336 -6.56 1.78 29.34
CA GLU A 336 -5.35 1.47 30.11
C GLU A 336 -4.13 1.34 29.18
N ILE A 337 -3.02 1.99 29.54
CA ILE A 337 -1.77 1.94 28.77
C ILE A 337 -0.77 1.03 29.48
N ARG A 338 -0.23 0.05 28.74
CA ARG A 338 0.81 -0.86 29.22
C ARG A 338 2.00 -0.92 28.28
N GLN A 339 3.17 -1.16 28.85
CA GLN A 339 4.35 -1.54 28.08
C GLN A 339 4.20 -2.99 27.63
N GLY A 340 4.69 -3.29 26.44
CA GLY A 340 4.71 -4.63 25.91
C GLY A 340 5.87 -4.89 24.98
N LYS A 341 6.03 -6.16 24.61
CA LYS A 341 7.07 -6.64 23.71
C LYS A 341 6.47 -7.65 22.75
N ILE A 342 6.78 -7.53 21.46
CA ILE A 342 6.43 -8.55 20.46
C ILE A 342 7.70 -9.11 19.84
N ILE A 343 7.89 -10.41 19.94
CA ILE A 343 8.97 -11.14 19.27
C ILE A 343 8.33 -11.90 18.12
N PHE A 344 8.75 -11.60 16.89
CA PHE A 344 8.20 -12.20 15.68
C PHE A 344 9.24 -13.10 15.03
N LYS A 345 8.87 -14.37 14.83
CA LYS A 345 9.57 -15.35 14.00
C LYS A 345 8.55 -15.97 13.06
N GLY A 346 8.15 -15.27 12.02
CA GLY A 346 7.00 -15.62 11.20
C GLY A 346 7.28 -15.58 9.70
N GLY A 347 6.65 -16.51 8.98
CA GLY A 347 6.73 -16.61 7.54
C GLY A 347 5.71 -15.68 6.90
N LEU A 348 6.16 -14.85 5.97
CA LEU A 348 5.29 -14.01 5.16
C LEU A 348 5.29 -14.54 3.73
N GLU A 349 4.09 -14.76 3.18
CA GLU A 349 3.89 -14.96 1.75
C GLU A 349 3.99 -13.59 1.05
N PHE A 350 4.96 -13.43 0.16
CA PHE A 350 5.14 -12.21 -0.63
C PHE A 350 4.64 -12.44 -2.06
N PRO A 351 3.97 -11.44 -2.67
CA PRO A 351 3.64 -11.50 -4.09
C PRO A 351 4.93 -11.32 -4.92
N TYR A 352 4.96 -11.93 -6.11
CA TYR A 352 6.00 -11.69 -7.12
C TYR A 352 5.78 -10.37 -7.86
#